data_AF-A0AAU6VW59-F1
#
_entry.id   AF-A0AAU6VW59-F1
#
_cell.length_a   1.000
_cell.length_b   1.000
_cell.length_c   1.000
_cell.angle_alpha   90.00
_cell.angle_beta   90.00
_cell.angle_gamma   90.00
#
_symmetry.space_group_name_H-M   'P 1'
#
loop_
_entity.id
_entity.type
_entity.pdbx_description
1 polymer ?
#
loop_
_entity_poly.entity_id
_entity_poly.type
_entity_poly.pdbx_seq_one_letter_code
_entity_poly.pdbx_strand_id
1 'polypeptide(L)'
;MPRPRYAQVSLEDTPFYHCISRCVRRAFLCGVDDYSGKSYEHRRDWVESRLLELVAVFSIDLCAYAVMSNHLHLVLRVDLKTATEWTLEQVLQRWHLLYSGTLLSQRFLRGETLSDIEYLTLQQTTEVYRQRLMDISWFMRALNEPIARQANREDGCSGRFWEGRFKSQPLLDDAAVLACMAYVDLNPIRAGIAKTPEDSDYTSIQRRIRAAMQGKNTPELLPFVGNERLNMPQGLHFEAKDYLQLVDDTGRIIRHDKRGQITAGTTTILNRLNIPVGNWLKLTTDFSRLFKGPVGTLESLTDYCIHLQRRRRQGAANCQKLFS
;
A
#
# COMPACT_ATOMS: atom_id res chain seq x y z
N MET A 1 10.34 -2.98 23.52
CA MET A 1 11.32 -3.35 22.48
C MET A 1 10.67 -3.29 21.11
N PRO A 2 11.37 -2.81 20.07
CA PRO A 2 10.92 -2.95 18.68
C PRO A 2 10.81 -4.45 18.33
N ARG A 3 9.66 -4.87 17.78
CA ARG A 3 9.42 -6.25 17.37
C ARG A 3 9.94 -6.49 15.94
N PRO A 4 10.43 -7.70 15.61
CA PRO A 4 10.77 -8.06 14.24
C PRO A 4 9.52 -8.11 13.35
N ARG A 5 9.66 -7.83 12.04
CA ARG A 5 8.54 -7.62 11.11
C ARG A 5 7.68 -8.85 10.87
N TYR A 6 8.27 -10.05 10.90
CA TYR A 6 7.50 -11.30 10.87
C TYR A 6 6.53 -11.44 12.06
N ALA A 7 6.75 -10.68 13.14
CA ALA A 7 5.86 -10.61 14.31
C ALA A 7 4.96 -9.35 14.32
N GLN A 8 5.03 -8.53 13.26
CA GLN A 8 4.19 -7.33 13.06
C GLN A 8 3.14 -7.53 11.97
N VAL A 9 3.47 -8.29 10.92
CA VAL A 9 2.54 -8.74 9.89
C VAL A 9 1.91 -10.05 10.37
N SER A 10 0.59 -10.07 10.48
CA SER A 10 -0.22 -11.24 10.77
C SER A 10 -1.28 -11.36 9.69
N LEU A 11 -1.05 -12.26 8.73
CA LEU A 11 -1.94 -12.46 7.59
C LEU A 11 -3.22 -13.23 7.97
N GLU A 12 -3.20 -13.90 9.13
CA GLU A 12 -4.38 -14.52 9.73
C GLU A 12 -5.37 -13.47 10.25
N ASP A 13 -4.87 -12.33 10.74
CA ASP A 13 -5.74 -11.25 11.25
C ASP A 13 -6.16 -10.26 10.16
N THR A 14 -5.24 -9.91 9.25
CA THR A 14 -5.58 -9.07 8.10
C THR A 14 -4.54 -9.18 6.98
N PRO A 15 -4.98 -9.20 5.71
CA PRO A 15 -4.08 -9.07 4.57
C PRO A 15 -3.72 -7.60 4.26
N PHE A 16 -4.37 -6.61 4.88
CA PHE A 16 -4.24 -5.19 4.53
C PHE A 16 -3.27 -4.41 5.43
N TYR A 17 -2.37 -3.64 4.81
CA TYR A 17 -1.35 -2.87 5.51
C TYR A 17 -1.13 -1.49 4.91
N HIS A 18 -1.09 -0.49 5.78
CA HIS A 18 -0.58 0.83 5.45
C HIS A 18 0.93 0.86 5.65
N CYS A 19 1.67 1.08 4.56
CA CYS A 19 3.12 1.12 4.52
C CYS A 19 3.65 2.53 4.22
N ILE A 20 4.67 2.97 4.95
CA ILE A 20 5.25 4.31 4.81
C ILE A 20 6.77 4.24 4.79
N SER A 21 7.39 4.83 3.77
CA SER A 21 8.84 5.04 3.69
C SER A 21 9.14 6.53 3.59
N ARG A 22 10.10 7.04 4.38
CA ARG A 22 10.49 8.45 4.40
C ARG A 22 12.00 8.60 4.22
N CYS A 23 12.42 9.60 3.45
CA CYS A 23 13.82 9.93 3.18
C CYS A 23 14.47 10.67 4.36
N VAL A 24 15.79 10.50 4.54
CA VAL A 24 16.59 11.26 5.54
C VAL A 24 17.20 12.52 4.94
N ARG A 25 17.87 13.32 5.79
CA ARG A 25 18.81 14.38 5.38
C ARG A 25 18.16 15.53 4.62
N ARG A 26 16.84 15.70 4.73
CA ARG A 26 16.07 16.57 3.82
C ARG A 26 16.29 16.17 2.34
N ALA A 27 16.70 14.92 2.07
CA ALA A 27 16.79 14.41 0.72
C ALA A 27 15.38 14.37 0.14
N PHE A 28 15.27 14.85 -1.08
CA PHE A 28 14.04 14.79 -1.85
C PHE A 28 13.95 13.40 -2.48
N LEU A 29 12.86 12.71 -2.15
CA LEU A 29 12.41 11.56 -2.92
C LEU A 29 12.08 12.03 -4.34
N CYS A 30 11.37 13.15 -4.43
CA CYS A 30 11.05 13.92 -5.63
C CYS A 30 10.69 15.35 -5.22
N GLY A 31 10.49 16.28 -6.16
CA GLY A 31 10.21 17.68 -5.82
C GLY A 31 11.38 18.62 -6.05
N VAL A 32 11.14 19.90 -5.82
CA VAL A 32 12.16 20.96 -5.94
C VAL A 32 12.76 21.21 -4.56
N ASP A 33 14.08 21.18 -4.48
CA ASP A 33 14.79 21.60 -3.28
C ASP A 33 14.81 23.12 -3.18
N ASP A 34 14.05 23.67 -2.23
CA ASP A 34 13.94 25.12 -2.00
C ASP A 34 15.30 25.78 -1.69
N TYR A 35 16.29 25.03 -1.21
CA TYR A 35 17.62 25.56 -0.91
C TYR A 35 18.52 25.65 -2.16
N SER A 36 18.64 24.58 -2.93
CA SER A 36 19.52 24.54 -4.11
C SER A 36 18.83 24.94 -5.42
N GLY A 37 17.50 25.00 -5.45
CA GLY A 37 16.69 25.16 -6.65
C GLY A 37 16.69 23.93 -7.58
N LYS A 38 17.39 22.85 -7.20
CA LYS A 38 17.47 21.64 -8.02
C LYS A 38 16.16 20.87 -7.99
N SER A 39 15.66 20.50 -9.16
CA SER A 39 14.50 19.64 -9.30
C SER A 39 14.90 18.17 -9.28
N TYR A 40 14.16 17.38 -8.50
CA TYR A 40 14.21 15.93 -8.43
C TYR A 40 12.87 15.30 -8.85
N GLU A 41 11.98 16.06 -9.51
CA GLU A 41 10.64 15.56 -9.86
C GLU A 41 10.68 14.32 -10.77
N HIS A 42 11.72 14.18 -11.61
CA HIS A 42 11.93 12.99 -12.44
C HIS A 42 12.06 11.69 -11.63
N ARG A 43 12.43 11.77 -10.35
CA ARG A 43 12.50 10.60 -9.47
C ARG A 43 11.12 10.04 -9.14
N ARG A 44 10.06 10.85 -9.23
CA ARG A 44 8.69 10.41 -8.95
C ARG A 44 8.26 9.31 -9.93
N ASP A 45 8.62 9.46 -11.20
CA ASP A 45 8.47 8.42 -12.23
C ASP A 45 9.21 7.13 -11.88
N TRP A 46 10.43 7.23 -11.33
CA TRP A 46 11.19 6.05 -10.89
C TRP A 46 10.44 5.28 -9.80
N VAL A 47 9.87 6.00 -8.83
CA VAL A 47 9.09 5.39 -7.74
C VAL A 47 7.85 4.70 -8.27
N GLU A 48 7.04 5.41 -9.07
CA GLU A 48 5.79 4.87 -9.57
C GLU A 48 6.02 3.70 -10.53
N SER A 49 6.93 3.84 -11.50
CA SER A 49 7.23 2.77 -12.46
C SER A 49 7.70 1.50 -11.75
N ARG A 50 8.59 1.64 -10.76
CA ARG A 50 9.06 0.51 -9.96
C ARG A 50 7.94 -0.09 -9.11
N LEU A 51 7.08 0.73 -8.53
CA LEU A 51 5.93 0.25 -7.75
C LEU A 51 5.01 -0.62 -8.60
N LEU A 52 4.64 -0.17 -9.80
CA LEU A 52 3.74 -0.91 -10.71
C LEU A 52 4.39 -2.19 -11.24
N GLU A 53 5.69 -2.16 -11.54
CA GLU A 53 6.47 -3.36 -11.89
C GLU A 53 6.38 -4.40 -10.77
N LEU A 54 6.55 -4.00 -9.50
CA LEU A 54 6.51 -4.92 -8.38
C LEU A 54 5.12 -5.51 -8.15
N VAL A 55 4.05 -4.74 -8.35
CA VAL A 55 2.66 -5.23 -8.26
C VAL A 55 2.40 -6.31 -9.32
N ALA A 56 3.01 -6.22 -10.50
CA ALA A 56 2.88 -7.26 -11.53
C ALA A 56 3.62 -8.56 -11.20
N VAL A 57 4.63 -8.51 -10.31
CA VAL A 57 5.49 -9.66 -9.98
C VAL A 57 5.11 -10.33 -8.66
N PHE A 58 4.81 -9.53 -7.62
CA PHE A 58 4.48 -10.02 -6.28
C PHE A 58 3.01 -10.42 -6.19
N SER A 59 2.68 -11.28 -5.22
CA SER A 59 1.30 -11.56 -4.82
C SER A 59 0.83 -10.53 -3.80
N ILE A 60 0.98 -9.26 -4.14
CA ILE A 60 0.65 -8.11 -3.29
C ILE A 60 -0.04 -7.06 -4.14
N ASP A 61 -1.30 -6.81 -3.84
CA ASP A 61 -2.12 -5.84 -4.54
C ASP A 61 -1.93 -4.44 -3.96
N LEU A 62 -2.06 -3.45 -4.84
CA LEU A 62 -1.99 -2.04 -4.50
C LEU A 62 -3.40 -1.45 -4.38
N CYS A 63 -3.84 -1.14 -3.16
CA CYS A 63 -5.15 -0.55 -2.92
C CYS A 63 -5.15 0.96 -3.18
N ALA A 64 -4.15 1.64 -2.59
CA ALA A 64 -3.92 3.07 -2.77
C ALA A 64 -2.43 3.43 -2.61
N TYR A 65 -1.99 4.53 -3.21
CA TYR A 65 -0.66 5.10 -3.02
C TYR A 65 -0.64 6.62 -3.24
N ALA A 66 0.35 7.28 -2.63
CA ALA A 66 0.71 8.65 -2.93
C ALA A 66 2.23 8.83 -2.79
N VAL A 67 2.88 9.30 -3.86
CA VAL A 67 4.30 9.66 -3.87
C VAL A 67 4.45 11.14 -3.51
N MET A 68 4.98 11.40 -2.32
CA MET A 68 5.21 12.75 -1.81
C MET A 68 6.69 13.13 -1.94
N SER A 69 7.00 14.41 -1.75
CA SER A 69 8.35 14.94 -1.95
C SER A 69 9.45 14.27 -1.11
N ASN A 70 9.13 13.83 0.11
CA ASN A 70 10.10 13.19 1.01
C ASN A 70 9.63 11.85 1.59
N HIS A 71 8.45 11.36 1.18
CA HIS A 71 7.92 10.10 1.67
C HIS A 71 6.93 9.48 0.69
N LEU A 72 6.67 8.20 0.85
CA LEU A 72 5.73 7.41 0.09
C LEU A 72 4.72 6.79 1.06
N HIS A 73 3.43 6.86 0.69
CA HIS A 73 2.36 6.13 1.34
C HIS A 73 1.84 5.02 0.42
N LEU A 74 1.68 3.80 0.94
CA LEU A 74 1.09 2.66 0.25
C LEU A 74 0.02 2.01 1.13
N VAL A 75 -1.09 1.58 0.54
CA VAL A 75 -2.06 0.65 1.13
C VAL A 75 -1.98 -0.63 0.31
N LEU A 76 -1.50 -1.69 0.93
CA LEU A 76 -1.21 -2.97 0.28
C LEU A 76 -2.14 -4.06 0.80
N ARG A 77 -2.47 -5.04 -0.04
CA ARG A 77 -3.13 -6.30 0.34
C ARG A 77 -2.24 -7.47 -0.06
N VAL A 78 -2.00 -8.42 0.84
CA VAL A 78 -1.32 -9.67 0.49
C VAL A 78 -2.34 -10.67 -0.05
N ASP A 79 -2.17 -11.13 -1.28
CA ASP A 79 -3.02 -12.15 -1.89
C ASP A 79 -2.43 -13.55 -1.68
N LEU A 80 -2.82 -14.16 -0.57
CA LEU A 80 -2.42 -15.52 -0.22
C LEU A 80 -2.90 -16.55 -1.22
N LYS A 81 -4.12 -16.39 -1.74
CA LYS A 81 -4.78 -17.39 -2.56
C LYS A 81 -4.01 -17.56 -3.88
N THR A 82 -3.80 -16.46 -4.60
CA THR A 82 -3.03 -16.48 -5.86
C THR A 82 -1.60 -16.98 -5.62
N ALA A 83 -0.96 -16.56 -4.53
CA ALA A 83 0.38 -17.03 -4.18
C ALA A 83 0.43 -18.55 -4.00
N THR A 84 -0.57 -19.17 -3.37
CA THR A 84 -0.62 -20.62 -3.14
C THR A 84 -0.96 -21.42 -4.40
N GLU A 85 -1.71 -20.84 -5.33
CA GLU A 85 -2.13 -21.50 -6.56
C GLU A 85 -1.02 -21.53 -7.63
N TRP A 86 0.02 -20.70 -7.50
CA TRP A 86 1.10 -20.69 -8.50
C TRP A 86 1.83 -22.03 -8.61
N THR A 87 2.11 -22.44 -9.84
CA THR A 87 3.00 -23.57 -10.10
C THR A 87 4.44 -23.22 -9.75
N LEU A 88 5.29 -24.25 -9.60
CA LEU A 88 6.73 -24.07 -9.41
C LEU A 88 7.33 -23.16 -10.51
N GLU A 89 6.96 -23.40 -11.77
CA GLU A 89 7.43 -22.61 -12.90
C GLU A 89 6.98 -21.14 -12.80
N GLN A 90 5.71 -20.88 -12.46
CA GLN A 90 5.18 -19.52 -12.33
C GLN A 90 5.86 -18.70 -11.23
N VAL A 91 6.23 -19.35 -10.11
CA VAL A 91 7.00 -18.72 -9.03
C VAL A 91 8.41 -18.39 -9.50
N LEU A 92 9.07 -19.32 -10.20
CA LEU A 92 10.42 -19.09 -10.73
C LEU A 92 10.42 -17.96 -11.76
N GLN A 93 9.51 -18.00 -12.74
CA GLN A 93 9.39 -16.95 -13.76
C GLN A 93 9.25 -15.56 -13.11
N ARG A 94 8.35 -15.41 -12.13
CA ARG A 94 8.19 -14.16 -11.37
C ARG A 94 9.45 -13.75 -10.64
N TRP A 95 10.08 -14.67 -9.92
CA TRP A 95 11.32 -14.38 -9.20
C TRP A 95 12.43 -13.89 -10.15
N HIS A 96 12.53 -14.51 -11.33
CA HIS A 96 13.51 -14.17 -12.37
C HIS A 96 13.27 -12.82 -13.06
N LEU A 97 12.08 -12.23 -12.94
CA LEU A 97 11.83 -10.85 -13.39
C LEU A 97 12.60 -9.81 -12.56
N LEU A 98 12.92 -10.14 -11.29
CA LEU A 98 13.55 -9.19 -10.36
C LEU A 98 14.94 -9.60 -9.89
N TYR A 99 15.25 -10.90 -9.91
CA TYR A 99 16.47 -11.47 -9.35
C TYR A 99 17.00 -12.58 -10.24
N SER A 100 18.32 -12.76 -10.32
CA SER A 100 18.92 -13.81 -11.16
C SER A 100 18.62 -15.26 -10.73
N GLY A 101 17.98 -15.50 -9.58
CA GLY A 101 17.72 -16.84 -9.04
C GLY A 101 18.99 -17.68 -8.79
N THR A 102 18.82 -19.01 -8.65
CA THR A 102 19.92 -19.99 -8.57
C THR A 102 20.21 -20.61 -9.93
N LEU A 103 21.40 -21.22 -10.08
CA LEU A 103 21.75 -21.99 -11.29
C LEU A 103 20.69 -23.05 -11.61
N LEU A 104 20.19 -23.79 -10.61
CA LEU A 104 19.15 -24.80 -10.81
C LEU A 104 17.86 -24.20 -11.36
N SER A 105 17.43 -23.05 -10.84
CA SER A 105 16.23 -22.39 -11.34
C SER A 105 16.38 -21.87 -12.77
N GLN A 106 17.59 -21.43 -13.16
CA GLN A 106 17.87 -21.02 -14.53
C GLN A 106 17.88 -22.22 -15.49
N ARG A 107 18.55 -23.32 -15.10
CA ARG A 107 18.58 -24.57 -15.88
C ARG A 107 17.17 -25.12 -16.10
N PHE A 108 16.36 -25.14 -15.04
CA PHE A 108 14.96 -25.58 -15.11
C PHE A 108 14.14 -24.75 -16.10
N LEU A 109 14.22 -23.41 -16.03
CA LEU A 109 13.49 -22.54 -16.96
C LEU A 109 14.00 -22.60 -18.41
N ARG A 110 15.21 -23.11 -18.64
CA ARG A 110 15.72 -23.42 -19.98
C ARG A 110 15.28 -24.81 -20.50
N GLY A 111 14.51 -25.56 -19.72
CA GLY A 111 14.08 -26.91 -20.07
C GLY A 111 15.18 -27.97 -19.94
N GLU A 112 16.26 -27.68 -19.21
CA GLU A 112 17.31 -28.67 -18.95
C GLU A 112 16.84 -29.72 -17.93
N THR A 113 17.26 -30.97 -18.13
CA THR A 113 16.98 -32.05 -17.18
C THR A 113 17.75 -31.83 -15.87
N LEU A 114 17.04 -31.97 -14.76
CA LEU A 114 17.60 -32.00 -13.41
C LEU A 114 17.53 -33.42 -12.87
N SER A 115 18.55 -33.85 -12.13
CA SER A 115 18.47 -35.06 -11.31
C SER A 115 17.43 -34.90 -10.19
N ASP A 116 16.97 -36.01 -9.61
CA ASP A 116 15.95 -35.99 -8.54
C ASP A 116 16.35 -35.11 -7.35
N ILE A 117 17.64 -35.13 -6.97
CA ILE A 117 18.17 -34.33 -5.85
C ILE A 117 18.22 -32.84 -6.20
N GLU A 118 18.62 -32.51 -7.43
CA GLU A 118 18.62 -31.12 -7.93
C GLU A 118 17.19 -30.59 -8.01
N TYR A 119 16.24 -31.40 -8.48
CA TYR A 119 14.83 -31.03 -8.55
C TYR A 119 14.23 -30.82 -7.16
N LEU A 120 14.53 -31.69 -6.18
CA LEU A 120 14.10 -31.50 -4.79
C LEU A 120 14.64 -30.18 -4.20
N THR A 121 15.91 -29.88 -4.47
CA THR A 121 16.56 -28.63 -4.03
C THR A 121 15.89 -27.41 -4.68
N LEU A 122 15.52 -27.51 -5.96
CA LEU A 122 14.78 -26.49 -6.68
C LEU A 122 13.39 -26.28 -6.07
N GLN A 123 12.66 -27.35 -5.75
CA GLN A 123 11.34 -27.25 -5.11
C GLN A 123 11.41 -26.49 -3.78
N GLN A 124 12.36 -26.86 -2.91
CA GLN A 124 12.58 -26.16 -1.63
C GLN A 124 12.95 -24.69 -1.83
N THR A 125 13.83 -24.39 -2.78
CA THR A 125 14.22 -23.02 -3.12
C THR A 125 13.03 -22.21 -3.65
N THR A 126 12.19 -22.84 -4.48
CA THR A 126 11.00 -22.20 -5.06
C THR A 126 9.99 -21.86 -3.98
N GLU A 127 9.82 -22.71 -2.96
CA GLU A 127 8.92 -22.40 -1.85
C GLU A 127 9.40 -21.19 -1.04
N VAL A 128 10.72 -21.06 -0.85
CA VAL A 128 11.30 -19.83 -0.27
C VAL A 128 10.98 -18.61 -1.16
N TYR A 129 11.04 -18.74 -2.49
CA TYR A 129 10.69 -17.63 -3.39
C TYR A 129 9.22 -17.27 -3.32
N ARG A 130 8.32 -18.26 -3.26
CA ARG A 130 6.87 -18.06 -3.08
C ARG A 130 6.60 -17.23 -1.83
N GLN A 131 7.16 -17.63 -0.69
CA GLN A 131 7.02 -16.90 0.58
C GLN A 131 7.53 -15.46 0.49
N ARG A 132 8.63 -15.23 -0.23
CA ARG A 132 9.18 -13.87 -0.44
C ARG A 132 8.30 -13.02 -1.35
N LEU A 133 7.69 -13.61 -2.37
CA LEU A 133 6.79 -12.92 -3.31
C LEU A 133 5.45 -12.51 -2.70
N MET A 134 5.12 -13.00 -1.50
CA MET A 134 3.96 -12.57 -0.71
C MET A 134 4.35 -11.78 0.56
N ASP A 135 5.64 -11.50 0.76
CA ASP A 135 6.14 -10.81 1.95
C ASP A 135 6.29 -9.29 1.71
N ILE A 136 5.57 -8.50 2.49
CA ILE A 136 5.60 -7.02 2.42
C ILE A 136 7.02 -6.48 2.63
N SER A 137 7.84 -7.11 3.47
CA SER A 137 9.22 -6.66 3.69
C SER A 137 10.11 -6.88 2.47
N TRP A 138 9.90 -7.96 1.73
CA TRP A 138 10.56 -8.20 0.45
C TRP A 138 10.07 -7.25 -0.63
N PHE A 139 8.77 -7.01 -0.71
CA PHE A 139 8.20 -6.00 -1.63
C PHE A 139 8.80 -4.61 -1.39
N MET A 140 8.74 -4.14 -0.14
CA MET A 140 9.29 -2.83 0.21
C MET A 140 10.82 -2.76 0.07
N ARG A 141 11.53 -3.89 0.22
CA ARG A 141 12.97 -3.96 -0.07
C ARG A 141 13.22 -3.79 -1.57
N ALA A 142 12.48 -4.51 -2.40
CA ALA A 142 12.58 -4.48 -3.86
C ALA A 142 12.19 -3.11 -4.44
N LEU A 143 11.35 -2.35 -3.72
CA LEU A 143 11.01 -0.96 -4.03
C LEU A 143 12.13 0.00 -3.59
N ASN A 144 12.47 -0.03 -2.30
CA ASN A 144 13.29 1.02 -1.69
C ASN A 144 14.78 0.95 -2.06
N GLU A 145 15.34 -0.25 -2.25
CA GLU A 145 16.79 -0.43 -2.48
C GLU A 145 17.27 0.11 -3.84
N PRO A 146 16.60 -0.18 -4.98
CA PRO A 146 17.00 0.38 -6.26
C PRO A 146 16.89 1.90 -6.28
N ILE A 147 15.79 2.46 -5.75
CA ILE A 147 15.57 3.91 -5.64
C ILE A 147 16.69 4.57 -4.83
N ALA A 148 17.03 4.01 -3.66
CA ALA A 148 18.09 4.54 -2.81
C ALA A 148 19.46 4.52 -3.50
N ARG A 149 19.78 3.42 -4.21
CA ARG A 149 21.05 3.30 -4.93
C ARG A 149 21.16 4.27 -6.09
N GLN A 150 20.06 4.47 -6.83
CA GLN A 150 20.01 5.38 -7.96
C GLN A 150 20.10 6.84 -7.49
N ALA A 151 19.31 7.22 -6.48
CA ALA A 151 19.35 8.55 -5.91
C ALA A 151 20.71 8.90 -5.28
N ASN A 152 21.29 8.00 -4.47
CA ASN A 152 22.63 8.22 -3.90
C ASN A 152 23.70 8.39 -4.97
N ARG A 153 23.61 7.63 -6.08
CA ARG A 153 24.53 7.75 -7.21
C ARG A 153 24.37 9.11 -7.91
N GLU A 154 23.13 9.53 -8.17
CA GLU A 154 22.83 10.84 -8.76
C GLU A 154 23.30 12.00 -7.86
N ASP A 155 23.18 11.84 -6.55
CA ASP A 155 23.56 12.85 -5.56
C ASP A 155 25.06 12.79 -5.21
N GLY A 156 25.83 11.88 -5.80
CA GLY A 156 27.26 11.71 -5.53
C GLY A 156 27.56 11.41 -4.05
N CYS A 157 26.62 10.80 -3.33
CA CYS A 157 26.73 10.59 -1.89
C CYS A 157 26.69 9.10 -1.50
N SER A 158 27.24 8.80 -0.33
CA SER A 158 27.19 7.48 0.29
C SER A 158 26.32 7.51 1.56
N GLY A 159 25.85 6.33 2.00
CA GLY A 159 25.08 6.18 3.22
C GLY A 159 23.57 5.99 3.01
N ARG A 160 22.80 6.27 4.07
CA ARG A 160 21.34 6.01 4.09
C ARG A 160 20.57 7.06 3.29
N PHE A 161 19.68 6.59 2.43
CA PHE A 161 18.67 7.42 1.73
C PHE A 161 17.34 7.46 2.50
N TRP A 162 16.92 6.34 3.09
CA TRP A 162 15.69 6.21 3.89
C TRP A 162 15.98 6.36 5.40
N GLU A 163 15.03 6.91 6.18
CA GLU A 163 15.09 7.12 7.66
C GLU A 163 15.35 5.84 8.42
N GLY A 164 14.94 4.72 7.84
CA GLY A 164 15.28 3.41 8.32
C GLY A 164 14.39 2.40 7.64
N ARG A 165 13.84 1.51 8.44
CA ARG A 165 12.84 0.56 7.97
C ARG A 165 11.53 1.31 7.70
N PHE A 166 10.78 0.87 6.70
CA PHE A 166 9.41 1.37 6.49
C PHE A 166 8.55 1.06 7.72
N LYS A 167 7.51 1.86 7.92
CA LYS A 167 6.46 1.60 8.91
C LYS A 167 5.37 0.76 8.25
N SER A 168 4.85 -0.23 8.96
CA SER A 168 3.67 -1.01 8.55
C SER A 168 2.61 -0.98 9.64
N GLN A 169 1.38 -0.68 9.27
CA GLN A 169 0.23 -0.66 10.19
C GLN A 169 -0.85 -1.58 9.64
N PRO A 170 -1.27 -2.62 10.38
CA PRO A 170 -2.36 -3.49 9.94
C PRO A 170 -3.69 -2.72 9.96
N LEU A 171 -4.48 -2.91 8.91
CA LEU A 171 -5.83 -2.37 8.74
C LEU A 171 -6.79 -3.55 8.91
N LEU A 172 -7.50 -3.59 10.04
CA LEU A 172 -8.15 -4.80 10.53
C LEU A 172 -9.54 -5.05 9.93
N ASP A 173 -10.13 -4.04 9.30
CA ASP A 173 -11.46 -4.11 8.71
C ASP A 173 -11.61 -3.12 7.54
N ASP A 174 -12.71 -3.25 6.79
CA ASP A 174 -13.01 -2.43 5.61
C ASP A 174 -13.13 -0.94 5.94
N ALA A 175 -13.56 -0.59 7.16
CA ALA A 175 -13.64 0.80 7.62
C ALA A 175 -12.24 1.43 7.76
N ALA A 176 -11.29 0.69 8.33
CA ALA A 176 -9.89 1.10 8.42
C ALA A 176 -9.22 1.17 7.04
N VAL A 177 -9.51 0.22 6.15
CA VAL A 177 -9.02 0.24 4.76
C VAL A 177 -9.52 1.49 4.05
N LEU A 178 -10.84 1.75 4.06
CA LEU A 178 -11.45 2.92 3.43
C LEU A 178 -10.85 4.23 3.95
N ALA A 179 -10.79 4.39 5.28
CA ALA A 179 -10.26 5.59 5.92
C ALA A 179 -8.78 5.82 5.57
N CYS A 180 -7.99 4.75 5.55
CA CYS A 180 -6.57 4.83 5.19
C CYS A 180 -6.37 5.17 3.72
N MET A 181 -7.11 4.52 2.81
CA MET A 181 -7.05 4.83 1.38
C MET A 181 -7.38 6.30 1.12
N ALA A 182 -8.49 6.80 1.66
CA ALA A 182 -8.85 8.21 1.51
C ALA A 182 -7.80 9.17 2.12
N TYR A 183 -7.22 8.83 3.28
CA TYR A 183 -6.11 9.60 3.85
C TYR A 183 -4.88 9.68 2.93
N VAL A 184 -4.54 8.56 2.27
CA VAL A 184 -3.41 8.45 1.34
C VAL A 184 -3.70 9.23 0.06
N ASP A 185 -4.84 9.00 -0.56
CA ASP A 185 -5.23 9.67 -1.81
C ASP A 185 -5.43 11.19 -1.66
N LEU A 186 -5.84 11.65 -0.47
CA LEU A 186 -5.97 13.08 -0.15
C LEU A 186 -4.68 13.72 0.36
N ASN A 187 -3.56 12.99 0.42
CA ASN A 187 -2.31 13.53 0.95
C ASN A 187 -1.79 14.74 0.14
N PRO A 188 -1.78 14.73 -1.20
CA PRO A 188 -1.36 15.90 -1.97
C PRO A 188 -2.27 17.12 -1.79
N ILE A 189 -3.58 16.90 -1.62
CA ILE A 189 -4.55 17.97 -1.37
C ILE A 189 -4.30 18.59 0.00
N ARG A 190 -4.13 17.75 1.04
CA ARG A 190 -3.82 18.18 2.41
C ARG A 190 -2.50 18.94 2.51
N ALA A 191 -1.51 18.55 1.70
CA ALA A 191 -0.21 19.21 1.62
C ALA A 191 -0.22 20.49 0.77
N GLY A 192 -1.33 20.82 0.11
CA GLY A 192 -1.43 21.98 -0.79
C GLY A 192 -0.67 21.81 -2.11
N ILE A 193 -0.23 20.59 -2.45
CA ILE A 193 0.49 20.26 -3.69
C ILE A 193 -0.48 20.20 -4.87
N ALA A 194 -1.68 19.66 -4.64
CA ALA A 194 -2.72 19.54 -5.66
C ALA A 194 -4.00 20.24 -5.21
N LYS A 195 -4.71 20.83 -6.18
CA LYS A 195 -6.01 21.49 -5.94
C LYS A 195 -7.16 20.48 -5.94
N THR A 196 -7.06 19.44 -6.74
CA THR A 196 -8.12 18.43 -6.91
C THR A 196 -7.51 17.03 -6.94
N PRO A 197 -8.28 15.97 -6.66
CA PRO A 197 -7.83 14.60 -6.87
C PRO A 197 -7.36 14.32 -8.31
N GLU A 198 -7.98 14.96 -9.30
CA GLU A 198 -7.62 14.85 -10.73
C GLU A 198 -6.22 15.44 -11.02
N ASP A 199 -5.87 16.52 -10.34
CA ASP A 199 -4.58 17.20 -10.45
C ASP A 199 -3.50 16.60 -9.53
N SER A 200 -3.82 15.53 -8.80
CA SER A 200 -2.89 14.91 -7.84
C SER A 200 -2.00 13.85 -8.50
N ASP A 201 -1.01 14.31 -9.25
CA ASP A 201 -0.09 13.42 -10.00
C ASP A 201 0.57 12.38 -9.09
N TYR A 202 0.72 11.15 -9.62
CA TYR A 202 1.34 10.00 -8.97
C TYR A 202 0.61 9.55 -7.70
N THR A 203 -0.73 9.50 -7.80
CA THR A 203 -1.62 8.91 -6.81
C THR A 203 -2.54 7.87 -7.43
N SER A 204 -3.00 6.94 -6.60
CA SER A 204 -4.03 5.99 -7.02
C SER A 204 -5.34 6.67 -7.39
N ILE A 205 -5.77 7.71 -6.67
CA ILE A 205 -7.04 8.39 -6.97
C ILE A 205 -7.02 9.02 -8.35
N GLN A 206 -5.93 9.69 -8.73
CA GLN A 206 -5.81 10.25 -10.07
C GLN A 206 -5.88 9.14 -11.13
N ARG A 207 -5.16 8.02 -10.94
CA ARG A 207 -5.22 6.89 -11.86
C ARG A 207 -6.62 6.34 -12.01
N ARG A 208 -7.34 6.13 -10.90
CA ARG A 208 -8.72 5.65 -10.89
C ARG A 208 -9.65 6.62 -11.61
N ILE A 209 -9.53 7.92 -11.39
CA ILE A 209 -10.36 8.93 -12.07
C ILE A 209 -10.06 8.96 -13.57
N ARG A 210 -8.78 9.01 -13.98
CA ARG A 210 -8.39 9.01 -15.40
C ARG A 210 -8.91 7.76 -16.12
N ALA A 211 -8.81 6.59 -15.49
CA ALA A 211 -9.34 5.35 -16.06
C ALA A 211 -10.87 5.39 -16.17
N ALA A 212 -11.58 5.83 -15.13
CA ALA A 212 -13.04 5.96 -15.11
C ALA A 212 -13.54 6.92 -16.21
N MET A 213 -12.88 8.06 -16.41
CA MET A 213 -13.20 9.01 -17.48
C MET A 213 -13.04 8.41 -18.89
N GLN A 214 -12.16 7.41 -19.04
CA GLN A 214 -11.94 6.70 -20.30
C GLN A 214 -12.80 5.42 -20.43
N GLY A 215 -13.65 5.11 -19.45
CA GLY A 215 -14.40 3.85 -19.40
C GLY A 215 -13.49 2.62 -19.25
N LYS A 216 -12.32 2.78 -18.64
CA LYS A 216 -11.32 1.73 -18.42
C LYS A 216 -11.18 1.38 -16.95
N ASN A 217 -10.64 0.20 -16.69
CA ASN A 217 -10.20 -0.22 -15.36
C ASN A 217 -8.71 0.10 -15.15
N THR A 218 -8.27 0.04 -13.89
CA THR A 218 -6.86 0.15 -13.48
C THR A 218 -6.35 -1.23 -13.08
N PRO A 219 -5.80 -2.05 -14.00
CA PRO A 219 -5.41 -3.43 -13.69
C PRO A 219 -4.29 -3.52 -12.64
N GLU A 220 -3.52 -2.46 -12.44
CA GLU A 220 -2.44 -2.40 -11.45
C GLU A 220 -2.93 -2.03 -10.03
N LEU A 221 -4.20 -1.64 -9.88
CA LEU A 221 -4.79 -1.34 -8.59
C LEU A 221 -5.85 -2.37 -8.24
N LEU A 222 -5.96 -2.70 -6.96
CA LEU A 222 -6.97 -3.63 -6.49
C LEU A 222 -8.37 -3.14 -6.90
N PRO A 223 -9.18 -3.97 -7.57
CA PRO A 223 -10.48 -3.56 -8.07
C PRO A 223 -11.48 -3.39 -6.93
N PHE A 224 -12.49 -2.56 -7.19
CA PHE A 224 -13.69 -2.45 -6.37
C PHE A 224 -14.65 -3.55 -6.76
N VAL A 225 -15.11 -4.34 -5.79
CA VAL A 225 -16.05 -5.46 -6.01
C VAL A 225 -17.43 -5.18 -5.39
N GLY A 226 -17.59 -3.99 -4.80
CA GLY A 226 -18.89 -3.58 -4.28
C GLY A 226 -19.39 -4.45 -3.14
N ASN A 227 -20.71 -4.66 -3.11
CA ASN A 227 -21.41 -5.49 -2.12
C ASN A 227 -21.63 -6.94 -2.59
N GLU A 228 -20.98 -7.39 -3.65
CA GLU A 228 -21.22 -8.73 -4.19
C GLU A 228 -20.73 -9.80 -3.20
N ARG A 229 -21.66 -10.35 -2.42
CA ARG A 229 -21.42 -11.53 -1.55
C ARG A 229 -21.46 -12.83 -2.34
N LEU A 230 -21.96 -12.80 -3.58
CA LEU A 230 -21.94 -13.93 -4.50
C LEU A 230 -20.50 -14.18 -4.95
N ASN A 231 -19.96 -15.35 -4.64
CA ASN A 231 -18.61 -15.82 -4.97
C ASN A 231 -17.42 -15.15 -4.23
N MET A 232 -17.67 -14.26 -3.26
CA MET A 232 -16.63 -13.53 -2.50
C MET A 232 -15.47 -13.07 -3.40
N PRO A 233 -15.76 -12.22 -4.41
CA PRO A 233 -14.75 -11.75 -5.35
C PRO A 233 -13.62 -11.04 -4.60
N GLN A 234 -12.38 -11.31 -4.99
CA GLN A 234 -11.24 -10.65 -4.39
C GLN A 234 -11.20 -9.17 -4.79
N GLY A 235 -11.33 -8.27 -3.82
CA GLY A 235 -11.21 -6.83 -4.08
C GLY A 235 -11.50 -5.96 -2.87
N LEU A 236 -11.79 -4.69 -3.12
CA LEU A 236 -12.26 -3.72 -2.14
C LEU A 236 -13.79 -3.80 -2.03
N HIS A 237 -14.33 -4.07 -0.84
CA HIS A 237 -15.77 -4.27 -0.59
C HIS A 237 -16.57 -2.97 -0.52
N PHE A 238 -16.38 -2.11 -1.50
CA PHE A 238 -17.13 -0.88 -1.68
C PHE A 238 -17.14 -0.50 -3.16
N GLU A 239 -18.17 0.22 -3.59
CA GLU A 239 -18.33 0.62 -4.99
C GLU A 239 -17.30 1.68 -5.37
N ALA A 240 -16.78 1.60 -6.60
CA ALA A 240 -15.86 2.61 -7.14
C ALA A 240 -16.50 4.00 -7.12
N LYS A 241 -17.77 4.11 -7.52
CA LYS A 241 -18.52 5.38 -7.56
C LYS A 241 -18.63 6.01 -6.17
N ASP A 242 -18.97 5.22 -5.17
CA ASP A 242 -19.11 5.70 -3.79
C ASP A 242 -17.75 6.18 -3.25
N TYR A 243 -16.69 5.43 -3.54
CA TYR A 243 -15.33 5.80 -3.14
C TYR A 243 -14.87 7.10 -3.78
N LEU A 244 -15.01 7.24 -5.11
CA LEU A 244 -14.60 8.45 -5.83
C LEU A 244 -15.38 9.68 -5.34
N GLN A 245 -16.69 9.55 -5.13
CA GLN A 245 -17.51 10.64 -4.59
C GLN A 245 -17.07 11.03 -3.16
N LEU A 246 -16.81 10.03 -2.32
CA LEU A 246 -16.34 10.25 -0.95
C LEU A 246 -15.02 11.01 -0.92
N VAL A 247 -14.07 10.66 -1.79
CA VAL A 247 -12.78 11.34 -1.87
C VAL A 247 -12.93 12.77 -2.40
N ASP A 248 -13.75 13.02 -3.43
CA ASP A 248 -14.01 14.38 -3.93
C ASP A 248 -14.67 15.27 -2.86
N ASP A 249 -15.75 14.81 -2.23
CA ASP A 249 -16.45 15.56 -1.17
C ASP A 249 -15.50 15.89 -0.03
N THR A 250 -14.69 14.92 0.40
CA THR A 250 -13.71 15.11 1.49
C THR A 250 -12.61 16.08 1.09
N GLY A 251 -12.08 15.97 -0.13
CA GLY A 251 -11.07 16.88 -0.66
C GLY A 251 -11.55 18.34 -0.72
N ARG A 252 -12.82 18.55 -1.09
CA ARG A 252 -13.45 19.88 -1.07
C ARG A 252 -13.60 20.46 0.34
N ILE A 253 -13.87 19.62 1.34
CA ILE A 253 -13.97 20.06 2.74
C ILE A 253 -12.61 20.44 3.32
N ILE A 254 -11.57 19.66 3.00
CA ILE A 254 -10.20 19.90 3.48
C ILE A 254 -9.66 21.24 2.98
N ARG A 255 -10.09 21.67 1.79
CA ARG A 255 -9.70 22.94 1.20
C ARG A 255 -10.42 24.12 1.85
N HIS A 256 -9.66 25.02 2.48
CA HIS A 256 -10.19 26.23 3.09
C HIS A 256 -10.84 27.22 2.10
N ASP A 257 -10.51 27.13 0.81
CA ASP A 257 -11.02 28.00 -0.24
C ASP A 257 -12.27 27.47 -0.96
N LYS A 258 -12.74 26.26 -0.61
CA LYS A 258 -13.98 25.67 -1.14
C LYS A 258 -14.93 25.30 0.00
N ARG A 259 -16.22 25.62 -0.15
CA ARG A 259 -17.26 25.09 0.74
C ARG A 259 -17.60 23.66 0.28
N GLY A 260 -17.12 22.66 1.01
CA GLY A 260 -17.50 21.27 0.83
C GLY A 260 -18.54 20.82 1.85
N GLN A 261 -19.39 19.87 1.47
CA GLN A 261 -20.28 19.13 2.39
C GLN A 261 -20.26 17.66 1.97
N ILE A 262 -20.40 16.76 2.94
CA ILE A 262 -20.55 15.33 2.67
C ILE A 262 -21.96 15.14 2.10
N THR A 263 -22.07 14.70 0.85
CA THR A 263 -23.36 14.54 0.17
C THR A 263 -24.11 13.29 0.65
N ALA A 264 -25.40 13.18 0.30
CA ALA A 264 -26.23 12.04 0.70
C ALA A 264 -25.68 10.69 0.19
N GLY A 265 -25.12 10.64 -1.03
CA GLY A 265 -24.49 9.42 -1.57
C GLY A 265 -23.22 9.03 -0.81
N THR A 266 -22.42 10.01 -0.40
CA THR A 266 -21.24 9.80 0.44
C THR A 266 -21.58 9.30 1.84
N THR A 267 -22.75 9.66 2.36
CA THR A 267 -23.23 9.17 3.66
C THR A 267 -23.56 7.67 3.62
N THR A 268 -23.93 7.12 2.45
CA THR A 268 -24.28 5.71 2.29
C THR A 268 -23.12 4.77 2.63
N ILE A 269 -21.93 5.02 2.08
CA ILE A 269 -20.74 4.20 2.35
C ILE A 269 -20.27 4.33 3.80
N LEU A 270 -20.32 5.53 4.37
CA LEU A 270 -19.92 5.78 5.76
C LEU A 270 -20.87 5.10 6.75
N ASN A 271 -22.19 5.21 6.52
CA ASN A 271 -23.20 4.52 7.34
C ASN A 271 -23.07 3.00 7.25
N ARG A 272 -22.83 2.45 6.05
CA ARG A 272 -22.63 1.00 5.86
C ARG A 272 -21.45 0.48 6.68
N LEU A 273 -20.38 1.27 6.80
CA LEU A 273 -19.18 0.92 7.53
C LEU A 273 -19.18 1.42 8.98
N ASN A 274 -20.31 1.94 9.47
CA ASN A 274 -20.47 2.49 10.82
C ASN A 274 -19.42 3.56 11.17
N ILE A 275 -19.07 4.43 10.22
CA ILE A 275 -18.15 5.56 10.46
C ILE A 275 -18.99 6.84 10.60
N PRO A 276 -19.03 7.47 11.78
CA PRO A 276 -19.70 8.76 11.92
C PRO A 276 -19.07 9.83 11.04
N VAL A 277 -19.90 10.61 10.33
CA VAL A 277 -19.48 11.71 9.45
C VAL A 277 -18.54 12.70 10.16
N GLY A 278 -18.81 13.02 11.43
CA GLY A 278 -17.96 13.91 12.23
C GLY A 278 -16.57 13.32 12.53
N ASN A 279 -16.45 11.99 12.59
CA ASN A 279 -15.18 11.29 12.79
C ASN A 279 -14.41 11.13 11.47
N TRP A 280 -15.11 11.01 10.34
CA TRP A 280 -14.52 10.79 9.03
C TRP A 280 -13.47 11.84 8.65
N LEU A 281 -13.77 13.13 8.82
CA LEU A 281 -12.81 14.19 8.49
C LEU A 281 -11.53 14.08 9.31
N LYS A 282 -11.66 13.70 10.59
CA LYS A 282 -10.50 13.49 11.46
C LYS A 282 -9.69 12.27 11.03
N LEU A 283 -10.35 11.17 10.67
CA LEU A 283 -9.70 9.97 10.15
C LEU A 283 -8.88 10.26 8.89
N THR A 284 -9.43 11.01 7.94
CA THR A 284 -8.81 11.28 6.64
C THR A 284 -7.76 12.39 6.65
N THR A 285 -7.73 13.23 7.69
CA THR A 285 -6.74 14.32 7.81
C THR A 285 -5.57 13.96 8.74
N ASP A 286 -5.84 13.17 9.79
CA ASP A 286 -4.91 12.92 10.89
C ASP A 286 -4.53 11.44 11.07
N PHE A 287 -4.84 10.56 10.11
CA PHE A 287 -4.68 9.09 10.24
C PHE A 287 -3.36 8.67 10.90
N SER A 288 -2.23 9.09 10.35
CA SER A 288 -0.89 8.70 10.84
C SER A 288 -0.53 9.32 12.20
N ARG A 289 -1.23 10.39 12.62
CA ARG A 289 -1.11 11.02 13.93
C ARG A 289 -1.94 10.25 14.97
N LEU A 290 -3.16 9.86 14.60
CA LEU A 290 -4.11 9.15 15.45
C LEU A 290 -3.67 7.71 15.73
N PHE A 291 -3.11 7.05 14.72
CA PHE A 291 -2.77 5.64 14.81
C PHE A 291 -1.27 5.42 14.68
N LYS A 292 -0.70 4.73 15.67
CA LYS A 292 0.70 4.27 15.69
C LYS A 292 0.82 2.74 15.70
N GLY A 293 -0.30 2.04 15.59
CA GLY A 293 -0.43 0.59 15.66
C GLY A 293 -1.56 0.11 14.74
N PRO A 294 -2.18 -1.06 15.03
CA PRO A 294 -3.33 -1.58 14.28
C PRO A 294 -4.51 -0.59 14.27
N VAL A 295 -5.27 -0.59 13.19
CA VAL A 295 -6.42 0.31 12.98
C VAL A 295 -7.64 -0.51 12.59
N GLY A 296 -8.78 -0.23 13.22
CA GLY A 296 -10.05 -0.91 13.01
C GLY A 296 -11.00 -0.61 14.16
N THR A 297 -12.15 -1.27 14.15
CA THR A 297 -13.11 -1.30 15.26
C THR A 297 -12.45 -1.80 16.55
N LEU A 298 -13.06 -1.50 17.71
CA LEU A 298 -12.53 -2.01 18.98
C LEU A 298 -12.58 -3.54 19.05
N GLU A 299 -13.58 -4.16 18.42
CA GLU A 299 -13.73 -5.61 18.32
C GLU A 299 -12.56 -6.22 17.57
N SER A 300 -12.34 -5.82 16.31
CA SER A 300 -11.22 -6.32 15.49
C SER A 300 -9.86 -6.07 16.14
N LEU A 301 -9.67 -4.92 16.80
CA LEU A 301 -8.44 -4.63 17.56
C LEU A 301 -8.27 -5.58 18.75
N THR A 302 -9.37 -5.93 19.43
CA THR A 302 -9.35 -6.82 20.58
C THR A 302 -8.99 -8.24 20.14
N ASP A 303 -9.60 -8.74 19.07
CA ASP A 303 -9.32 -10.05 18.49
C ASP A 303 -7.86 -10.17 18.04
N TYR A 304 -7.38 -9.18 17.28
CA TYR A 304 -5.96 -9.08 16.88
C TYR A 304 -5.01 -9.12 18.08
N CYS A 305 -5.36 -8.44 19.19
CA CYS A 305 -4.53 -8.43 20.38
C CYS A 305 -4.57 -9.74 21.15
N ILE A 306 -5.73 -10.41 21.20
CA ILE A 306 -5.88 -11.73 21.83
C ILE A 306 -5.05 -12.75 21.05
N HIS A 307 -5.24 -12.82 19.73
CA HIS A 307 -4.56 -13.76 18.86
C HIS A 307 -3.03 -13.63 18.94
N LEU A 308 -2.50 -12.41 18.86
CA LEU A 308 -1.06 -12.14 18.98
C LEU A 308 -0.53 -12.03 20.43
N GLN A 309 -1.34 -12.43 21.42
CA GLN A 309 -1.01 -12.41 22.84
C GLN A 309 -0.44 -11.05 23.31
N ARG A 310 -1.02 -9.96 22.80
CA ARG A 310 -0.60 -8.58 23.08
C ARG A 310 -1.29 -8.08 24.35
N ARG A 311 -0.48 -7.81 25.37
CA ARG A 311 -0.96 -7.22 26.64
C ARG A 311 -1.53 -5.80 26.49
N ARG A 312 -1.13 -5.04 25.46
CA ARG A 312 -1.56 -3.64 25.25
C ARG A 312 -2.29 -3.49 23.92
N ARG A 313 -3.53 -3.01 23.98
CA ARG A 313 -4.32 -2.54 22.83
C ARG A 313 -3.90 -1.12 22.45
N GLN A 314 -2.78 -0.99 21.74
CA GLN A 314 -2.26 0.32 21.32
C GLN A 314 -3.27 1.01 20.39
N GLY A 315 -3.68 2.23 20.74
CA GLY A 315 -4.63 3.00 19.93
C GLY A 315 -6.11 2.74 20.24
N ALA A 316 -6.44 1.86 21.21
CA ALA A 316 -7.81 1.47 21.53
C ALA A 316 -8.77 2.66 21.77
N ALA A 317 -8.33 3.70 22.47
CA ALA A 317 -9.15 4.89 22.70
C ALA A 317 -9.52 5.61 21.40
N ASN A 318 -8.60 5.68 20.44
CA ASN A 318 -8.87 6.25 19.13
C ASN A 318 -9.71 5.32 18.26
N CYS A 319 -9.45 4.01 18.31
CA CYS A 319 -10.27 3.01 17.60
C CYS A 319 -11.73 3.05 18.04
N GLN A 320 -11.97 3.02 19.36
CA GLN A 320 -13.30 3.19 19.92
C GLN A 320 -13.88 4.52 19.45
N LYS A 321 -13.23 5.65 19.75
CA LYS A 321 -13.82 6.97 19.46
C LYS A 321 -14.17 7.20 17.98
N LEU A 322 -13.43 6.62 17.05
CA LEU A 322 -13.50 6.97 15.63
C LEU A 322 -14.21 5.93 14.75
N PHE A 323 -14.30 4.68 15.20
CA PHE A 323 -14.94 3.57 14.49
C PHE A 323 -16.09 2.92 15.28
N SER A 324 -16.69 3.64 16.23
CA SER A 324 -17.90 3.23 16.95
C SER A 324 -19.00 4.27 16.90
#